data_AF-A0A368SD69-F1
#
_entry.id   AF-A0A368SD69-F1
#
_cell.length_a   1.000
_cell.length_b   1.000
_cell.length_c   1.000
_cell.angle_alpha   90.00
_cell.angle_beta   90.00
_cell.angle_gamma   90.00
#
_symmetry.space_group_name_H-M   'P 1'
#
loop_
_entity.id
_entity.type
_entity.pdbx_description
1 polymer ?
#
loop_
_entity_poly.entity_id
_entity_poly.type
_entity_poly.pdbx_seq_one_letter_code
_entity_poly.pdbx_strand_id
1 'polypeptide(L)'
;MYPPDTLEENGYFQWLEHDFEWYFDPVYCNFAHLEDYQRLALPNTGEYMHWEDYHNTCSTLRSEQEFVYFLETLSSKTKRKRIERVVFYHAVKIAKECTHIFTTLLHTGYSEYLWSIRFDKTWYEDFACIYFEIWKLIAKQKMSFKDALDQVKEKGMCSLCRFELEAELDNDQQWWLGPGPMTRHYNIYVAEIDENLTDAEAYKLVMEAV
;
A
#
# COMPACT_ATOMS: atom_id res chain seq x y z
N MET A 1 -2.39 42.15 28.15
CA MET A 1 -1.88 40.96 27.42
C MET A 1 -1.35 40.03 28.49
N TYR A 2 -1.84 38.78 28.56
CA TYR A 2 -1.41 37.83 29.59
C TYR A 2 0.07 37.46 29.36
N PRO A 3 0.89 37.33 30.41
CA PRO A 3 2.29 36.89 30.27
C PRO A 3 2.34 35.44 29.75
N PRO A 4 3.20 35.13 28.76
CA PRO A 4 3.36 33.77 28.23
C PRO A 4 3.63 32.72 29.32
N ASP A 5 4.51 33.04 30.26
CA ASP A 5 4.92 32.14 31.36
C ASP A 5 3.73 31.69 32.23
N THR A 6 2.74 32.56 32.40
CA THR A 6 1.53 32.27 33.18
C THR A 6 0.55 31.38 32.42
N LEU A 7 0.57 31.40 31.08
CA LEU A 7 -0.26 30.51 30.27
C LEU A 7 0.33 29.09 30.24
N GLU A 8 1.67 28.99 30.24
CA GLU A 8 2.41 27.73 30.29
C GLU A 8 2.26 27.04 31.65
N GLU A 9 2.44 27.75 32.77
CA GLU A 9 2.22 27.21 34.13
C GLU A 9 0.80 26.70 34.36
N ASN A 10 -0.20 27.34 33.74
CA ASN A 10 -1.60 26.96 33.88
C ASN A 10 -2.02 25.83 32.92
N GLY A 11 -1.08 25.26 32.15
CA GLY A 11 -1.38 24.20 31.20
C GLY A 11 -2.37 24.61 30.11
N TYR A 12 -2.47 25.91 29.80
CA TYR A 12 -3.51 26.45 28.92
C TYR A 12 -3.45 25.86 27.50
N PHE A 13 -2.29 25.38 27.08
CA PHE A 13 -2.06 24.74 25.79
C PHE A 13 -2.04 23.20 25.85
N GLN A 14 -2.17 22.56 27.02
CA GLN A 14 -2.07 21.10 27.14
C GLN A 14 -3.11 20.36 26.28
N TRP A 15 -4.33 20.89 26.18
CA TRP A 15 -5.36 20.34 25.30
C TRP A 15 -5.04 20.51 23.81
N LEU A 16 -4.32 21.57 23.43
CA LEU A 16 -3.86 21.80 22.07
C LEU A 16 -2.62 20.96 21.73
N GLU A 17 -1.74 20.71 22.69
CA GLU A 17 -0.57 19.82 22.55
C GLU A 17 -0.97 18.38 22.20
N HIS A 18 -2.16 17.94 22.62
CA HIS A 18 -2.74 16.65 22.22
C HIS A 18 -3.35 16.64 20.81
N ASP A 19 -3.73 17.81 20.29
CA ASP A 19 -4.37 17.97 18.97
C ASP A 19 -3.37 18.31 17.85
N PHE A 20 -2.12 18.67 18.18
CA PHE A 20 -1.10 18.91 17.16
C PHE A 20 -0.45 17.61 16.70
N GLU A 21 -0.60 17.31 15.40
CA GLU A 21 0.13 16.22 14.74
C GLU A 21 1.65 16.40 14.83
N TRP A 22 2.16 17.62 15.05
CA TRP A 22 3.59 17.94 15.08
C TRP A 22 3.93 18.89 16.23
N TYR A 23 5.07 18.66 16.90
CA TYR A 23 5.58 19.51 17.98
C TYR A 23 7.07 19.81 17.83
N PHE A 24 7.56 20.87 18.48
CA PHE A 24 9.00 21.14 18.55
C PHE A 24 9.61 20.33 19.69
N ASP A 25 10.50 19.38 19.35
CA ASP A 25 11.11 18.51 20.35
C ASP A 25 12.03 19.32 21.30
N PRO A 26 11.77 19.31 22.63
CA PRO A 26 12.54 20.12 23.57
C PRO A 26 14.02 19.77 23.61
N VAL A 27 14.40 18.52 23.31
CA VAL A 27 15.80 18.09 23.26
C VAL A 27 16.44 18.65 21.99
N TYR A 28 15.77 18.54 20.83
CA TYR A 28 16.30 19.04 19.56
C TYR A 28 16.38 20.57 19.50
N CYS A 29 15.48 21.27 20.19
CA CYS A 29 15.55 22.73 20.33
C CYS A 29 16.83 23.22 21.04
N ASN A 30 17.48 22.37 21.86
CA ASN A 30 18.76 22.69 22.48
C ASN A 30 19.95 22.55 21.51
N PHE A 31 19.76 21.92 20.35
CA PHE A 31 20.80 21.72 19.36
C PHE A 31 20.81 22.85 18.32
N ALA A 32 21.69 23.83 18.55
CA ALA A 32 21.84 25.01 17.69
C ALA A 32 22.21 24.70 16.22
N HIS A 33 22.71 23.50 15.93
CA HIS A 33 23.07 23.07 14.58
C HIS A 33 21.92 22.45 13.79
N LEU A 34 20.78 22.17 14.43
CA LEU A 34 19.59 21.64 13.75
C LEU A 34 18.74 22.78 13.17
N GLU A 35 18.14 22.53 12.01
CA GLU A 35 17.13 23.41 11.40
C GLU A 35 15.78 23.29 12.11
N ASP A 36 14.89 24.27 11.95
CA ASP A 36 13.54 24.22 12.54
C ASP A 36 12.75 22.99 12.07
N TYR A 37 12.95 22.55 10.82
CA TYR A 37 12.34 21.32 10.31
C TYR A 37 12.81 20.08 11.07
N GLN A 38 14.10 20.00 11.39
CA GLN A 38 14.66 18.87 12.15
C GLN A 38 14.20 18.88 13.61
N ARG A 39 13.86 20.06 14.15
CA ARG A 39 13.31 20.20 15.50
C ARG A 39 11.83 19.85 15.56
N LEU A 40 11.14 19.80 14.42
CA LEU A 40 9.74 19.42 14.32
C LEU A 40 9.64 17.88 14.33
N ALA A 41 8.89 17.32 15.27
CA ALA A 41 8.71 15.90 15.46
C ALA A 41 7.22 15.53 15.52
N LEU A 42 6.89 14.32 15.09
CA LEU A 42 5.59 13.71 15.32
C LEU A 42 5.52 13.19 16.77
N PRO A 43 4.39 13.25 17.48
CA PRO A 43 4.27 12.61 18.78
C PRO A 43 4.36 11.09 18.63
N ASN A 44 5.09 10.44 19.54
CA ASN A 44 5.11 8.98 19.61
C ASN A 44 3.80 8.47 20.22
N THR A 45 2.80 8.25 19.37
CA THR A 45 1.50 7.67 19.77
C THR A 45 1.55 6.15 19.95
N GLY A 46 2.69 5.52 19.67
CA GLY A 46 2.82 4.06 19.60
C GLY A 46 2.25 3.44 18.32
N GLU A 47 1.72 4.27 17.40
CA GLU A 47 1.12 3.82 16.13
C GLU A 47 2.15 3.66 15.01
N TYR A 48 3.35 4.24 15.17
CA TYR A 48 4.41 4.21 14.18
C TYR A 48 5.31 2.98 14.36
N MET A 49 5.20 2.03 13.43
CA MET A 49 5.96 0.76 13.44
C MET A 49 7.49 0.96 13.45
N HIS A 50 7.99 2.05 12.86
CA HIS A 50 9.41 2.38 12.74
C HIS A 50 9.74 3.75 13.36
N TRP A 51 9.14 4.04 14.52
CA TRP A 51 9.31 5.31 15.23
C TRP A 51 10.79 5.69 15.42
N GLU A 52 11.61 4.74 15.86
CA GLU A 52 13.04 4.97 16.11
C GLU A 52 13.79 5.34 14.83
N ASP A 53 13.49 4.70 13.70
CA ASP A 53 14.15 4.96 12.42
C ASP A 53 13.79 6.36 11.89
N TYR A 54 12.52 6.73 11.98
CA TYR A 54 12.04 8.08 11.65
C TYR A 54 12.77 9.14 12.50
N HIS A 55 12.77 8.94 13.81
CA HIS A 55 13.37 9.86 14.77
C HIS A 55 14.90 9.99 14.59
N ASN A 56 15.58 8.89 14.27
CA ASN A 56 17.04 8.85 14.09
C ASN A 56 17.51 9.39 12.73
N THR A 57 16.65 9.37 11.71
CA THR A 57 17.02 9.88 10.38
C THR A 57 17.25 11.40 10.42
N CYS A 58 16.48 12.13 11.24
CA CYS A 58 16.63 13.57 11.48
C CYS A 58 16.90 14.36 10.18
N SER A 59 16.10 14.09 9.14
CA SER A 59 16.27 14.67 7.81
C SER A 59 16.12 16.19 7.83
N THR A 60 16.93 16.88 7.04
CA THR A 60 16.68 18.29 6.71
C THR A 60 15.48 18.43 5.79
N LEU A 61 14.86 19.62 5.75
CA LEU A 61 13.77 19.90 4.81
C LEU A 61 14.20 19.61 3.36
N ARG A 62 15.46 19.95 3.04
CA ARG A 62 16.04 19.70 1.71
C ARG A 62 16.15 18.21 1.39
N SER A 63 16.57 17.39 2.35
CA SER A 63 16.64 15.93 2.20
C SER A 63 15.25 15.34 1.93
N GLU A 64 14.23 15.76 2.68
CA GLU A 64 12.84 15.32 2.48
C GLU A 64 12.27 15.73 1.13
N GLN A 65 12.56 16.94 0.67
CA GLN A 65 12.18 17.38 -0.68
C GLN A 65 12.82 16.51 -1.77
N GLU A 66 14.10 16.12 -1.60
CA GLU A 66 14.77 15.20 -2.52
C GLU A 66 14.19 13.78 -2.44
N PHE A 67 13.71 13.34 -1.27
CA PHE A 67 13.02 12.05 -1.09
C PHE A 67 11.69 12.00 -1.85
N VAL A 68 10.86 13.02 -1.66
CA VAL A 68 9.59 13.17 -2.40
C VAL A 68 9.86 13.23 -3.89
N TYR A 69 10.82 14.06 -4.32
CA TYR A 69 11.24 14.14 -5.71
C TYR A 69 11.65 12.77 -6.27
N PHE A 70 12.44 12.00 -5.51
CA PHE A 70 12.88 10.67 -5.90
C PHE A 70 11.69 9.73 -6.13
N LEU A 71 10.75 9.63 -5.17
CA LEU A 71 9.61 8.73 -5.26
C LEU A 71 8.63 9.12 -6.37
N GLU A 72 8.29 10.41 -6.49
CA GLU A 72 7.38 10.91 -7.52
C GLU A 72 7.97 10.72 -8.93
N THR A 73 9.27 11.01 -9.08
CA THR A 73 9.97 10.84 -10.35
C THR A 73 10.12 9.38 -10.71
N LEU A 74 10.40 8.51 -9.74
CA LEU A 74 10.47 7.07 -9.96
C LEU A 74 9.10 6.55 -10.42
N SER A 75 8.06 6.82 -9.64
CA SER A 75 6.68 6.41 -9.91
C SER A 75 6.17 6.87 -11.27
N SER A 76 6.42 8.14 -11.64
CA SER A 76 6.01 8.67 -12.94
C SER A 76 6.74 8.01 -14.11
N LYS A 77 8.05 7.74 -13.99
CA LYS A 77 8.85 7.07 -15.04
C LYS A 77 8.50 5.59 -15.21
N THR A 78 8.00 4.93 -14.17
CA THR A 78 7.70 3.49 -14.17
C THR A 78 6.21 3.18 -14.23
N LYS A 79 5.32 4.19 -14.19
CA LYS A 79 3.84 4.04 -14.19
C LYS A 79 3.30 3.06 -15.23
N ARG A 80 3.90 2.99 -16.42
CA ARG A 80 3.49 2.09 -17.51
C ARG A 80 4.33 0.81 -17.63
N LYS A 81 5.49 0.76 -16.97
CA LYS A 81 6.48 -0.33 -17.07
C LYS A 81 7.05 -0.62 -15.69
N ARG A 82 6.24 -1.28 -14.86
CA ARG A 82 6.62 -1.74 -13.52
C ARG A 82 7.47 -3.01 -13.58
N ILE A 83 8.54 -2.96 -14.37
CA ILE A 83 9.52 -4.04 -14.50
C ILE A 83 10.67 -3.72 -13.54
N GLU A 84 10.97 -4.63 -12.60
CA GLU A 84 11.95 -4.40 -11.52
C GLU A 84 13.29 -3.85 -12.02
N ARG A 85 13.82 -4.39 -13.13
CA ARG A 85 15.09 -3.92 -13.72
C ARG A 85 15.01 -2.49 -14.25
N VAL A 86 13.88 -2.13 -14.86
CA VAL A 86 13.65 -0.77 -15.37
C VAL A 86 13.51 0.21 -14.20
N VAL A 87 12.81 -0.20 -13.16
CA VAL A 87 12.65 0.56 -11.91
C VAL A 87 14.01 0.79 -11.25
N PHE A 88 14.82 -0.26 -11.11
CA PHE A 88 16.17 -0.14 -10.56
C PHE A 88 17.04 0.86 -11.34
N TYR A 89 17.04 0.76 -12.68
CA TYR A 89 17.82 1.69 -13.51
C TYR A 89 17.37 3.15 -13.33
N HIS A 90 16.06 3.40 -13.28
CA HIS A 90 15.54 4.73 -13.02
C HIS A 90 15.89 5.21 -11.61
N ALA A 91 15.76 4.37 -10.59
CA ALA A 91 16.11 4.69 -9.22
C ALA A 91 17.57 5.12 -9.11
N VAL A 92 18.52 4.34 -9.65
CA VAL A 92 19.95 4.69 -9.64
C VAL A 92 20.22 6.01 -10.37
N LYS A 93 19.54 6.25 -11.51
CA LYS A 93 19.71 7.49 -12.27
C LYS A 93 19.22 8.71 -11.48
N ILE A 94 18.06 8.62 -10.84
CA ILE A 94 17.48 9.71 -10.05
C ILE A 94 18.29 9.93 -8.77
N ALA A 95 18.72 8.86 -8.09
CA ALA A 95 19.54 8.94 -6.89
C ALA A 95 20.85 9.72 -7.11
N LYS A 96 21.41 9.69 -8.33
CA LYS A 96 22.59 10.51 -8.70
C LYS A 96 22.30 12.02 -8.70
N GLU A 97 21.05 12.41 -8.90
CA GLU A 97 20.60 13.80 -8.93
C GLU A 97 20.28 14.31 -7.51
N CYS A 98 20.04 13.42 -6.55
CA CYS A 98 19.82 13.75 -5.14
C CYS A 98 21.14 13.74 -4.35
N THR A 99 21.58 14.89 -3.84
CA THR A 99 22.89 15.02 -3.18
C THR A 99 22.81 15.34 -1.68
N HIS A 100 21.61 15.57 -1.15
CA HIS A 100 21.37 15.97 0.25
C HIS A 100 20.56 14.93 1.04
N ILE A 101 20.05 13.92 0.36
CA ILE A 101 19.36 12.79 0.95
C ILE A 101 20.31 11.71 1.48
N PHE A 102 19.94 11.09 2.61
CA PHE A 102 20.64 9.92 3.12
C PHE A 102 20.47 8.71 2.19
N THR A 103 21.56 8.00 1.91
CA THR A 103 21.53 6.78 1.08
C THR A 103 20.63 5.70 1.65
N THR A 104 20.52 5.62 2.98
CA THR A 104 19.58 4.72 3.67
C THR A 104 18.13 5.04 3.32
N LEU A 105 17.76 6.32 3.32
CA LEU A 105 16.40 6.77 2.99
C LEU A 105 16.06 6.49 1.51
N LEU A 106 17.01 6.72 0.59
CA LEU A 106 16.87 6.32 -0.81
C LEU A 106 16.67 4.80 -0.97
N HIS A 107 17.43 4.00 -0.23
CA HIS A 107 17.32 2.55 -0.25
C HIS A 107 15.97 2.08 0.30
N THR A 108 15.49 2.66 1.40
CA THR A 108 14.17 2.36 1.98
C THR A 108 13.06 2.71 1.00
N GLY A 109 13.05 3.94 0.46
CA GLY A 109 12.03 4.36 -0.52
C GLY A 109 12.04 3.51 -1.79
N TYR A 110 13.21 3.13 -2.30
CA TYR A 110 13.31 2.18 -3.42
C TYR A 110 12.75 0.80 -3.05
N SER A 111 13.08 0.29 -1.87
CA SER A 111 12.66 -1.02 -1.40
C SER A 111 11.15 -1.08 -1.23
N GLU A 112 10.54 -0.08 -0.59
CA GLU A 112 9.08 0.05 -0.46
C GLU A 112 8.38 0.15 -1.81
N TYR A 113 8.92 0.96 -2.72
CA TYR A 113 8.38 1.07 -4.07
C TYR A 113 8.47 -0.26 -4.83
N LEU A 114 9.58 -0.99 -4.72
CA LEU A 114 9.73 -2.31 -5.32
C LEU A 114 8.78 -3.34 -4.69
N TRP A 115 8.60 -3.29 -3.37
CA TRP A 115 7.63 -4.10 -2.65
C TRP A 115 6.21 -3.86 -3.16
N SER A 116 5.80 -2.61 -3.37
CA SER A 116 4.48 -2.32 -3.94
C SER A 116 4.28 -2.94 -5.33
N ILE A 117 5.30 -2.87 -6.20
CA ILE A 117 5.24 -3.51 -7.54
C ILE A 117 5.11 -5.03 -7.43
N ARG A 118 5.88 -5.64 -6.54
CA ARG A 118 5.84 -7.10 -6.32
C ARG A 118 4.52 -7.52 -5.71
N PHE A 119 4.05 -6.77 -4.73
CA PHE A 119 2.78 -7.00 -4.08
C PHE A 119 1.65 -6.97 -5.10
N ASP A 120 1.56 -5.90 -5.91
CA ASP A 120 0.57 -5.79 -6.97
C ASP A 120 0.63 -7.00 -7.91
N LYS A 121 1.82 -7.39 -8.37
CA LYS A 121 1.97 -8.55 -9.25
C LYS A 121 1.46 -9.84 -8.60
N THR A 122 1.92 -10.16 -7.40
CA THR A 122 1.49 -11.37 -6.68
C THR A 122 0.00 -11.35 -6.39
N TRP A 123 -0.55 -10.17 -6.07
CA TRP A 123 -1.96 -9.97 -5.79
C TRP A 123 -2.82 -10.21 -7.04
N TYR A 124 -2.44 -9.65 -8.19
CA TYR A 124 -3.12 -9.92 -9.47
C TYR A 124 -3.02 -11.38 -9.90
N GLU A 125 -1.85 -12.01 -9.73
CA GLU A 125 -1.66 -13.44 -10.00
C GLU A 125 -2.57 -14.31 -9.11
N ASP A 126 -2.69 -13.99 -7.82
CA ASP A 126 -3.57 -14.70 -6.88
C ASP A 126 -5.05 -14.56 -7.27
N PHE A 127 -5.51 -13.35 -7.59
CA PHE A 127 -6.89 -13.12 -8.06
C PHE A 127 -7.18 -13.86 -9.37
N ALA A 128 -6.26 -13.82 -10.33
CA ALA A 128 -6.42 -14.52 -11.59
C ALA A 128 -6.48 -16.05 -11.39
N CYS A 129 -5.68 -16.60 -10.48
CA CYS A 129 -5.77 -18.01 -10.11
C CYS A 129 -7.14 -18.36 -9.52
N ILE A 130 -7.66 -17.54 -8.61
CA ILE A 130 -8.99 -17.74 -8.01
C ILE A 130 -10.09 -17.67 -9.08
N TYR A 131 -10.12 -16.60 -9.88
CA TYR A 131 -11.17 -16.43 -10.89
C TYR A 131 -11.12 -17.51 -11.96
N PHE A 132 -9.92 -17.97 -12.33
CA PHE A 132 -9.77 -19.09 -13.25
C PHE A 132 -10.34 -20.39 -12.69
N GLU A 133 -10.10 -20.69 -11.40
CA GLU A 133 -10.66 -21.88 -10.77
C GLU A 133 -12.18 -21.79 -10.61
N ILE A 134 -12.69 -20.62 -10.22
CA ILE A 134 -14.14 -20.37 -10.18
C ILE A 134 -14.74 -20.56 -11.58
N TRP A 135 -14.12 -19.99 -12.62
CA TRP A 135 -14.55 -20.18 -14.00
C TRP A 135 -14.55 -21.66 -14.40
N LYS A 136 -13.52 -22.42 -14.07
CA LYS A 136 -13.45 -23.86 -14.40
C LYS A 136 -14.59 -24.64 -13.73
N LEU A 137 -14.91 -24.33 -12.47
CA LEU A 137 -16.01 -24.96 -11.73
C LEU A 137 -17.37 -24.60 -12.34
N ILE A 138 -17.57 -23.34 -12.71
CA ILE A 138 -18.86 -22.88 -13.26
C ILE A 138 -19.02 -23.29 -14.73
N ALA A 139 -18.08 -22.94 -15.59
CA ALA A 139 -18.19 -23.14 -17.03
C ALA A 139 -18.11 -24.62 -17.40
N LYS A 140 -17.15 -25.37 -16.83
CA LYS A 140 -16.92 -26.78 -17.19
C LYS A 140 -17.68 -27.78 -16.33
N GLN A 141 -17.87 -27.48 -15.03
CA GLN A 141 -18.57 -28.38 -14.11
C GLN A 141 -20.01 -27.95 -13.81
N LYS A 142 -20.48 -26.83 -14.38
CA LYS A 142 -21.85 -26.30 -14.23
C LYS A 142 -22.26 -26.07 -12.78
N MET A 143 -21.29 -25.71 -11.93
CA MET A 143 -21.54 -25.33 -10.54
C MET A 143 -22.14 -23.93 -10.44
N SER A 144 -22.86 -23.67 -9.34
CA SER A 144 -23.23 -22.30 -9.00
C SER A 144 -21.98 -21.50 -8.57
N PHE A 145 -22.02 -20.17 -8.71
CA PHE A 145 -20.90 -19.32 -8.29
C PHE A 145 -20.57 -19.50 -6.80
N LYS A 146 -21.60 -19.66 -5.97
CA LYS A 146 -21.45 -19.86 -4.54
C LYS A 146 -20.74 -21.17 -4.21
N ASP A 147 -21.21 -22.28 -4.79
CA ASP A 147 -20.58 -23.59 -4.56
C ASP A 147 -19.12 -23.62 -5.05
N ALA A 148 -18.84 -22.88 -6.14
CA ALA A 148 -17.48 -22.73 -6.65
C ALA A 148 -16.59 -21.94 -5.68
N LEU A 149 -17.10 -20.85 -5.11
CA LEU A 149 -16.37 -20.01 -4.17
C LEU A 149 -16.09 -20.72 -2.84
N ASP A 150 -17.07 -21.47 -2.32
CA ASP A 150 -16.89 -22.34 -1.15
C ASP A 150 -15.79 -23.40 -1.40
N GLN A 151 -15.79 -24.07 -2.55
CA GLN A 151 -14.75 -25.05 -2.88
C GLN A 151 -13.35 -24.45 -3.04
N VAL A 152 -13.23 -23.25 -3.63
CA VAL A 152 -11.93 -22.58 -3.77
C VAL A 152 -11.38 -22.20 -2.39
N LYS A 153 -12.24 -21.74 -1.49
CA LYS A 153 -11.89 -21.47 -0.08
C LYS A 153 -11.45 -22.74 0.64
N GLU A 154 -12.19 -23.85 0.53
CA GLU A 154 -11.83 -25.12 1.17
C GLU A 154 -10.50 -25.70 0.68
N LYS A 155 -10.17 -25.50 -0.60
CA LYS A 155 -8.88 -25.90 -1.18
C LYS A 155 -7.70 -25.07 -0.66
N GLY A 156 -7.95 -23.98 0.07
CA GLY A 156 -6.92 -23.09 0.58
C GLY A 156 -6.10 -22.42 -0.52
N MET A 157 -6.72 -22.15 -1.68
CA MET A 157 -6.04 -21.49 -2.79
C MET A 157 -5.76 -20.02 -2.46
N CYS A 158 -4.54 -19.56 -2.76
CA CYS A 158 -4.09 -18.16 -2.67
C CYS A 158 -4.27 -17.49 -1.30
N SER A 159 -3.23 -17.51 -0.47
CA SER A 159 -3.28 -17.04 0.92
C SER A 159 -3.60 -15.55 1.08
N LEU A 160 -3.32 -14.72 0.06
CA LEU A 160 -3.51 -13.27 0.14
C LEU A 160 -4.97 -12.85 -0.06
N CYS A 161 -5.76 -13.63 -0.80
CA CYS A 161 -7.16 -13.29 -1.12
C CYS A 161 -8.19 -13.96 -0.19
N ARG A 162 -7.70 -14.59 0.90
CA ARG A 162 -8.55 -15.31 1.84
C ARG A 162 -9.58 -14.39 2.49
N PHE A 163 -9.18 -13.16 2.82
CA PHE A 163 -10.05 -12.18 3.45
C PHE A 163 -11.22 -11.82 2.52
N GLU A 164 -10.95 -11.60 1.23
CA GLU A 164 -11.94 -11.27 0.23
C GLU A 164 -12.91 -12.44 -0.02
N LEU A 165 -12.40 -13.67 -0.07
CA LEU A 165 -13.23 -14.88 -0.16
C LEU A 165 -14.15 -15.04 1.05
N GLU A 166 -13.63 -14.82 2.27
CA GLU A 166 -14.42 -14.86 3.51
C GLU A 166 -15.49 -13.76 3.51
N ALA A 167 -15.10 -12.52 3.17
CA ALA A 167 -16.03 -11.41 3.10
C ALA A 167 -17.15 -11.62 2.07
N GLU A 168 -16.84 -12.22 0.90
CA GLU A 168 -17.84 -12.50 -0.13
C GLU A 168 -18.87 -13.54 0.34
N LEU A 169 -18.44 -14.57 1.09
CA LEU A 169 -19.33 -15.59 1.67
C LEU A 169 -20.14 -15.06 2.84
N ASP A 170 -19.58 -14.17 3.66
CA ASP A 170 -20.28 -13.57 4.80
C ASP A 170 -21.34 -12.55 4.34
N ASN A 171 -21.15 -11.94 3.16
CA ASN A 171 -22.06 -10.95 2.56
C ASN A 171 -23.46 -11.53 2.20
N ASP A 172 -23.61 -12.86 2.22
CA ASP A 172 -24.90 -13.55 2.05
C ASP A 172 -25.92 -13.19 3.14
N GLN A 173 -25.49 -12.66 4.29
CA GLN A 173 -26.39 -12.15 5.34
C GLN A 173 -27.00 -10.78 4.99
N GLN A 174 -26.51 -10.10 3.94
CA GLN A 174 -26.88 -8.73 3.56
C GLN A 174 -27.26 -8.61 2.07
N TRP A 175 -28.09 -9.54 1.59
CA TRP A 175 -28.90 -9.55 0.35
C TRP A 175 -29.36 -8.20 -0.26
N TRP A 176 -29.46 -7.11 0.51
CA TRP A 176 -29.87 -5.78 0.04
C TRP A 176 -28.72 -4.89 -0.44
N LEU A 177 -27.45 -5.28 -0.23
CA LEU A 177 -26.26 -4.54 -0.71
C LEU A 177 -25.83 -4.95 -2.13
N GLY A 178 -26.52 -5.93 -2.73
CA GLY A 178 -26.20 -6.47 -4.05
C GLY A 178 -24.98 -7.41 -4.03
N PRO A 179 -24.55 -7.92 -5.20
CA PRO A 179 -23.42 -8.85 -5.28
C PRO A 179 -22.14 -8.18 -4.74
N GLY A 180 -21.34 -8.95 -4.01
CA GLY A 180 -20.05 -8.51 -3.48
C GLY A 180 -19.02 -8.24 -4.58
N PRO A 181 -17.88 -7.63 -4.22
CA PRO A 181 -16.86 -7.21 -5.18
C PRO A 181 -16.36 -8.36 -6.06
N MET A 182 -16.20 -9.57 -5.51
CA MET A 182 -15.72 -10.71 -6.30
C MET A 182 -16.78 -11.20 -7.30
N THR A 183 -18.04 -11.31 -6.87
CA THR A 183 -19.14 -11.70 -7.76
C THR A 183 -19.31 -10.69 -8.90
N ARG A 184 -19.22 -9.38 -8.60
CA ARG A 184 -19.30 -8.33 -9.64
C ARG A 184 -18.18 -8.44 -10.64
N HIS A 185 -16.94 -8.54 -10.17
CA HIS A 185 -15.78 -8.61 -11.06
C HIS A 185 -15.84 -9.87 -11.95
N TYR A 186 -16.17 -11.03 -11.38
CA TYR A 186 -16.34 -12.26 -12.15
C TYR A 186 -17.40 -12.12 -13.24
N ASN A 187 -18.58 -11.59 -12.91
CA ASN A 187 -19.67 -11.45 -13.86
C ASN A 187 -19.34 -10.47 -15.00
N ILE A 188 -18.56 -9.42 -14.73
CA ILE A 188 -18.21 -8.41 -15.74
C ILE A 188 -17.11 -8.91 -16.68
N TYR A 189 -16.10 -9.61 -16.15
CA TYR A 189 -14.87 -9.86 -16.91
C TYR A 189 -14.56 -11.32 -17.20
N VAL A 190 -15.16 -12.27 -16.47
CA VAL A 190 -14.75 -13.69 -16.50
C VAL A 190 -15.89 -14.63 -16.94
N ALA A 191 -17.14 -14.32 -16.60
CA ALA A 191 -18.28 -15.21 -16.84
C ALA A 191 -18.54 -15.51 -18.34
N GLU A 192 -18.19 -14.60 -19.24
CA GLU A 192 -18.40 -14.75 -20.69
C GLU A 192 -17.24 -15.48 -21.41
N ILE A 193 -16.19 -15.90 -20.69
CA ILE A 193 -15.09 -16.68 -21.29
C ILE A 193 -15.61 -18.05 -21.73
N ASP A 194 -15.41 -18.37 -23.01
CA ASP A 194 -15.92 -19.60 -23.66
C ASP A 194 -15.40 -20.87 -22.98
N GLU A 195 -16.35 -21.71 -22.54
CA GLU A 195 -16.10 -22.98 -21.86
C GLU A 195 -15.31 -24.01 -22.68
N ASN A 196 -15.30 -23.87 -24.00
CA ASN A 196 -14.59 -24.76 -24.92
C ASN A 196 -13.10 -24.44 -25.04
N LEU A 197 -12.63 -23.32 -24.48
CA LEU A 197 -11.22 -22.96 -24.49
C LEU A 197 -10.39 -23.95 -23.67
N THR A 198 -9.14 -24.11 -24.10
CA THR A 198 -8.15 -24.82 -23.29
C THR A 198 -7.88 -24.05 -22.00
N ASP A 199 -7.49 -24.76 -20.94
CA ASP A 199 -7.18 -24.16 -19.64
C ASP A 199 -6.12 -23.06 -19.76
N ALA A 200 -5.13 -23.23 -20.65
CA ALA A 200 -4.07 -22.24 -20.87
C ALA A 200 -4.59 -20.96 -21.56
N GLU A 201 -5.50 -21.08 -22.52
CA GLU A 201 -6.09 -19.93 -23.22
C GLU A 201 -7.04 -19.16 -22.31
N ALA A 202 -7.90 -19.86 -21.57
CA ALA A 202 -8.81 -19.24 -20.62
C ALA A 202 -8.06 -18.54 -19.48
N TYR A 203 -7.01 -19.18 -18.91
CA TYR A 203 -6.19 -18.54 -17.88
C TYR A 203 -5.54 -17.25 -18.36
N LYS A 204 -5.07 -17.21 -19.62
CA LYS A 204 -4.51 -15.99 -20.19
C LYS A 204 -5.54 -14.86 -20.27
N LEU A 205 -6.78 -15.17 -20.67
CA LEU A 205 -7.86 -14.17 -20.71
C LEU A 205 -8.23 -13.67 -19.31
N VAL A 206 -8.24 -14.56 -18.31
CA VAL A 206 -8.46 -14.17 -16.91
C VAL A 206 -7.33 -13.26 -16.40
N MET A 207 -6.07 -13.56 -16.71
CA MET A 207 -4.92 -12.72 -16.37
C MET A 207 -4.95 -11.33 -17.04
N GLU A 208 -5.60 -11.19 -18.20
CA GLU A 208 -5.78 -9.90 -18.88
C GLU A 208 -6.96 -9.10 -18.33
N ALA A 209 -7.91 -9.77 -17.68
CA ALA A 209 -9.12 -9.21 -17.09
C ALA A 209 -8.95 -8.66 -15.66
N VAL A 210 -8.00 -9.23 -14.91
CA VAL A 210 -7.68 -8.94 -13.50
C VAL A 210 -6.61 -7.86 -13.39
#